data_AF-A0AAE0AMF0-F1
#
_entry.id   AF-A0AAE0AMF0-F1
#
_cell.length_a   1.000
_cell.length_b   1.000
_cell.length_c   1.000
_cell.angle_alpha   90.00
_cell.angle_beta   90.00
_cell.angle_gamma   90.00
#
_symmetry.space_group_name_H-M   'P 1'
#
loop_
_entity.id
_entity.type
_entity.pdbx_description
1 polymer ?
#
loop_
_entity_poly.entity_id
_entity_poly.type
_entity_poly.pdbx_seq_one_letter_code
_entity_poly.pdbx_strand_id
1 'polypeptide(L)'
;MGVFSTILGLCGFGIGISAGLMIGYFLFIYFQPCDVKDPEIRPLVEQDTDSLQRMLLEIPPWVKNPDYDRIDWLNKFILHMWPYLDKAICKTAKNIATPIIAEQIPKYKIDSVEFETLTLGSLPPTFHVMKVYVTDEKELILEPCTKWAGNPNVTITVKAFGYLSRYCTIFCPFFRSNK
;
A
#
# COMPACT_ATOMS: atom_id res chain seq x y z
N MET A 1 -51.28 -37.21 -7.84
CA MET A 1 -50.06 -37.94 -7.42
C MET A 1 -48.78 -37.20 -7.85
N GLY A 2 -48.62 -35.91 -7.52
CA GLY A 2 -47.48 -35.09 -8.01
C GLY A 2 -46.68 -34.35 -6.93
N VAL A 3 -47.24 -34.21 -5.72
CA VAL A 3 -46.60 -33.51 -4.59
C VAL A 3 -45.57 -34.41 -3.91
N PHE A 4 -45.86 -35.72 -3.80
CA PHE A 4 -44.94 -36.67 -3.18
C PHE A 4 -43.67 -36.88 -4.01
N SER A 5 -43.77 -36.89 -5.34
CA SER A 5 -42.62 -37.04 -6.23
C SER A 5 -41.72 -35.80 -6.27
N THR A 6 -42.29 -34.60 -6.16
CA THR A 6 -41.51 -33.35 -6.08
C THR A 6 -40.79 -33.20 -4.74
N ILE A 7 -41.40 -33.60 -3.63
CA ILE A 7 -40.74 -33.60 -2.30
C ILE A 7 -39.60 -34.64 -2.26
N LEU A 8 -39.82 -35.85 -2.78
CA LEU A 8 -38.79 -36.88 -2.83
C LEU A 8 -37.60 -36.45 -3.70
N GLY A 9 -37.86 -35.75 -4.81
CA GLY A 9 -36.82 -35.19 -5.68
C GLY A 9 -35.97 -34.11 -5.01
N LEU A 10 -36.60 -33.19 -4.25
CA LEU A 10 -35.86 -32.14 -3.53
C LEU A 10 -35.00 -32.72 -2.39
N CYS A 11 -35.55 -33.68 -1.64
CA CYS A 11 -34.81 -34.35 -0.57
C CYS A 11 -33.65 -35.20 -1.13
N GLY A 12 -33.87 -35.93 -2.23
CA GLY A 12 -32.83 -36.73 -2.87
C GLY A 12 -31.68 -35.87 -3.43
N PHE A 13 -32.01 -34.72 -4.03
CA PHE A 13 -30.99 -33.80 -4.54
C PHE A 13 -30.20 -33.13 -3.41
N GLY A 14 -30.87 -32.71 -2.34
CA GLY A 14 -30.21 -32.12 -1.17
C GLY A 14 -29.26 -33.10 -0.48
N ILE A 15 -29.70 -34.34 -0.26
CA ILE A 15 -28.86 -35.39 0.34
C ILE A 15 -27.71 -35.74 -0.60
N GLY A 16 -27.97 -35.87 -1.91
CA GLY A 16 -26.94 -36.17 -2.91
C GLY A 16 -25.83 -35.13 -3.00
N ILE A 17 -26.17 -33.83 -3.00
CA ILE A 17 -25.17 -32.76 -3.00
C ILE A 17 -24.37 -32.75 -1.70
N SER A 18 -25.04 -32.89 -0.54
CA SER A 18 -24.35 -32.87 0.75
C SER A 18 -23.36 -34.04 0.89
N ALA A 19 -23.77 -35.25 0.49
CA ALA A 19 -22.91 -36.43 0.50
C ALA A 19 -21.78 -36.32 -0.53
N GLY A 20 -22.07 -35.82 -1.73
CA GLY A 20 -21.07 -35.59 -2.78
C GLY A 20 -20.00 -34.58 -2.38
N LEU A 21 -20.40 -33.47 -1.76
CA LEU A 21 -19.46 -32.47 -1.24
C LEU A 21 -18.62 -33.01 -0.08
N MET A 22 -19.22 -33.80 0.82
CA MET A 22 -18.48 -34.37 1.96
C MET A 22 -17.43 -35.38 1.49
N ILE A 23 -17.80 -36.27 0.56
CA ILE A 23 -16.89 -37.27 -0.03
C ILE A 23 -15.82 -36.58 -0.88
N GLY A 24 -16.21 -35.58 -1.68
CA GLY A 24 -15.28 -34.79 -2.47
C GLY A 24 -14.26 -34.02 -1.63
N TYR A 25 -14.69 -33.43 -0.51
CA TYR A 25 -13.81 -32.74 0.43
C TYR A 25 -12.81 -33.70 1.10
N PHE A 26 -13.27 -34.88 1.54
CA PHE A 26 -12.39 -35.89 2.12
C PHE A 26 -11.38 -36.44 1.11
N LEU A 27 -11.81 -36.72 -0.13
CA LEU A 27 -10.91 -37.13 -1.20
C LEU A 27 -9.91 -36.02 -1.55
N PHE A 28 -10.33 -34.76 -1.59
CA PHE A 28 -9.45 -33.63 -1.87
C PHE A 28 -8.34 -33.48 -0.82
N ILE A 29 -8.66 -33.64 0.47
CA ILE A 29 -7.66 -33.64 1.55
C ILE A 29 -6.71 -34.84 1.43
N TYR A 30 -7.23 -36.03 1.11
CA TYR A 30 -6.40 -37.23 1.01
C TYR A 30 -5.48 -37.21 -0.22
N PHE A 31 -5.92 -36.60 -1.33
CA PHE A 31 -5.15 -36.46 -2.56
C PHE A 31 -4.23 -35.23 -2.60
N GLN A 32 -4.27 -34.33 -1.62
CA GLN A 32 -3.21 -33.35 -1.42
C GLN A 32 -2.10 -33.98 -0.58
N PRO A 33 -1.04 -34.56 -1.18
CA PRO A 33 0.13 -34.95 -0.42
C PRO A 33 0.67 -33.70 0.29
N CYS A 34 0.63 -33.69 1.62
CA CYS A 34 1.33 -32.70 2.46
C CYS A 34 2.85 -32.91 2.45
N ASP A 35 3.39 -33.50 1.38
CA ASP A 35 4.81 -33.75 1.25
C ASP A 35 5.44 -32.51 0.62
N VAL A 36 5.66 -31.52 1.49
CA VAL A 36 6.43 -30.33 1.14
C VAL A 36 7.87 -30.81 1.04
N LYS A 37 8.34 -31.07 -0.19
CA LYS A 37 9.74 -31.40 -0.41
C LYS A 37 10.58 -30.27 0.16
N ASP A 38 11.34 -30.56 1.20
CA ASP A 38 12.30 -29.61 1.73
C ASP A 38 13.26 -29.25 0.59
N PRO A 39 13.39 -27.95 0.25
CA PRO A 39 14.33 -27.55 -0.79
C PRO A 39 15.73 -27.95 -0.34
N GLU A 40 16.46 -28.70 -1.17
CA GLU A 40 17.87 -28.98 -0.91
C GLU A 40 18.63 -27.66 -0.87
N ILE A 41 19.07 -27.26 0.32
CA ILE A 41 19.86 -26.05 0.53
C ILE A 41 21.25 -26.35 -0.04
N ARG A 42 21.48 -25.97 -1.30
CA ARG A 42 22.79 -26.07 -1.95
C ARG A 42 23.59 -24.80 -1.70
N PRO A 43 24.92 -24.90 -1.53
CA PRO A 43 25.77 -23.72 -1.43
C PRO A 43 25.72 -22.93 -2.74
N LEU A 44 25.85 -21.60 -2.65
CA LEU A 44 25.78 -20.69 -3.81
C LEU A 44 26.79 -21.03 -4.93
N VAL A 45 27.87 -21.73 -4.59
CA VAL A 45 28.92 -22.17 -5.52
C VAL A 45 28.42 -23.23 -6.51
N GLU A 46 27.42 -24.02 -6.12
CA GLU A 46 26.88 -25.13 -6.92
C GLU A 46 25.60 -24.75 -7.68
N GLN A 47 25.17 -23.49 -7.58
CA GLN A 47 23.91 -23.04 -8.14
C GLN A 47 24.07 -22.55 -9.58
N ASP A 48 23.06 -22.83 -10.41
CA ASP A 48 23.05 -22.46 -11.82
C ASP A 48 23.11 -20.95 -12.04
N THR A 49 23.76 -20.52 -13.13
CA THR A 49 24.05 -19.12 -13.43
C THR A 49 22.76 -18.30 -13.60
N ASP A 50 21.75 -18.89 -14.26
CA ASP A 50 20.44 -18.24 -14.46
C ASP A 50 19.70 -18.02 -13.12
N SER A 51 19.82 -18.97 -12.20
CA SER A 51 19.22 -18.88 -10.87
C SER A 51 19.94 -17.83 -10.01
N LEU A 52 21.27 -17.77 -10.08
CA LEU A 52 22.06 -16.73 -9.43
C LEU A 52 21.73 -15.33 -9.97
N GLN A 53 21.55 -15.16 -11.28
CA GLN A 53 21.15 -13.86 -11.86
C GLN A 53 19.79 -13.39 -11.36
N ARG A 54 18.82 -14.30 -11.19
CA ARG A 54 17.51 -13.96 -10.62
C ARG A 54 17.64 -13.53 -9.15
N MET A 55 18.42 -14.25 -8.36
CA MET A 55 18.68 -13.88 -6.97
C MET A 55 19.42 -12.54 -6.85
N LEU A 56 20.37 -12.27 -7.75
CA LEU A 56 21.06 -10.98 -7.80
C LEU A 56 20.06 -9.83 -7.94
N LEU A 57 18.97 -9.95 -8.70
CA LEU A 57 17.98 -8.88 -8.81
C LEU A 57 17.28 -8.57 -7.48
N GLU A 58 17.06 -9.59 -6.64
CA GLU A 58 16.35 -9.46 -5.36
C GLU A 58 17.24 -8.87 -4.23
N ILE A 59 18.55 -8.87 -4.41
CA ILE A 59 19.48 -8.33 -3.42
C ILE A 59 19.26 -6.81 -3.25
N PRO A 60 19.22 -6.30 -2.01
CA PRO A 60 19.06 -4.88 -1.75
C PRO A 60 20.17 -4.02 -2.39
N PRO A 61 19.85 -2.79 -2.85
CA PRO A 61 20.83 -1.93 -3.52
C PRO A 61 22.09 -1.62 -2.70
N TRP A 62 21.97 -1.49 -1.37
CA TRP A 62 23.09 -1.24 -0.45
C TRP A 62 24.08 -2.41 -0.32
N VAL A 63 23.67 -3.63 -0.69
CA VAL A 63 24.59 -4.78 -0.78
C VAL A 63 25.31 -4.79 -2.12
N LYS A 64 24.64 -4.34 -3.18
CA LYS A 64 25.17 -4.33 -4.55
C LYS A 64 26.18 -3.21 -4.77
N ASN A 65 25.86 -2.02 -4.26
CA ASN A 65 26.67 -0.83 -4.49
C ASN A 65 27.06 -0.20 -3.14
N PRO A 66 28.35 0.10 -2.94
CA PRO A 66 28.85 0.68 -1.69
C PRO A 66 28.42 2.14 -1.49
N ASP A 67 27.96 2.83 -2.54
CA ASP A 67 27.49 4.23 -2.46
C ASP A 67 26.16 4.40 -1.71
N TYR A 68 25.52 3.28 -1.38
CA TYR A 68 24.19 3.24 -0.82
C TYR A 68 24.23 2.86 0.65
N ASP A 69 23.91 3.81 1.52
CA ASP A 69 23.89 3.61 2.97
C ASP A 69 22.49 3.23 3.48
N ARG A 70 22.46 2.35 4.48
CA ARG A 70 21.25 2.01 5.23
C ARG A 70 20.97 3.03 6.32
N ILE A 71 19.73 3.50 6.41
CA ILE A 71 19.35 4.56 7.35
C ILE A 71 18.17 4.15 8.24
N ASP A 72 18.36 3.04 8.96
CA ASP A 72 17.36 2.53 9.89
C ASP A 72 17.10 3.47 11.07
N TRP A 73 18.10 4.24 11.48
CA TRP A 73 17.98 5.21 12.57
C TRP A 73 17.02 6.36 12.20
N LEU A 74 17.03 6.80 10.95
CA LEU A 74 16.14 7.87 10.47
C LEU A 74 14.70 7.39 10.43
N ASN A 75 14.46 6.14 10.05
CA ASN A 75 13.12 5.55 10.09
C ASN A 75 12.55 5.53 11.51
N LYS A 76 13.36 5.15 12.51
CA LYS A 76 12.95 5.20 13.93
C LYS A 76 12.66 6.63 14.37
N PHE A 77 13.51 7.57 13.98
CA PHE A 77 13.34 8.98 14.32
C PHE A 77 12.05 9.56 13.73
N ILE A 78 11.79 9.32 12.44
CA ILE A 78 10.59 9.78 11.74
C ILE A 78 9.33 9.16 12.34
N LEU A 79 9.37 7.88 12.72
CA LEU A 79 8.26 7.23 13.40
C LEU A 79 7.84 7.97 14.68
N HIS A 80 8.82 8.39 15.50
CA HIS A 80 8.54 9.15 16.72
C HIS A 80 8.04 10.57 16.45
N MET A 81 8.51 11.21 15.37
CA MET A 81 8.10 12.58 15.01
C MET A 81 6.82 12.65 14.17
N TRP A 82 6.39 11.55 13.56
CA TRP A 82 5.27 11.50 12.62
C TRP A 82 4.00 12.23 13.07
N PRO A 83 3.48 12.08 14.32
CA PRO A 83 2.27 12.78 14.72
C PRO A 83 2.40 14.30 14.73
N TYR A 84 3.61 14.83 14.86
CA TYR A 84 3.89 16.27 14.78
C TYR A 84 4.08 16.72 13.33
N LEU A 85 4.78 15.90 12.53
CA LEU A 85 4.98 16.14 11.11
C LEU A 85 3.64 16.13 10.36
N ASP A 86 2.76 15.18 10.63
CA ASP A 86 1.41 15.11 10.05
C ASP A 86 0.65 16.43 10.25
N LYS A 87 0.57 16.91 11.50
CA LYS A 87 -0.08 18.18 11.83
C LYS A 87 0.55 19.37 11.13
N ALA A 88 1.88 19.44 11.10
CA ALA A 88 2.61 20.53 10.47
C ALA A 88 2.40 20.54 8.95
N ILE A 89 2.53 19.38 8.30
CA ILE A 89 2.34 19.24 6.85
C ILE A 89 0.89 19.54 6.48
N CYS A 90 -0.09 19.02 7.23
CA CYS A 90 -1.50 19.33 6.99
C CYS A 90 -1.78 20.83 7.12
N LYS A 91 -1.21 21.51 8.11
CA LYS A 91 -1.35 22.97 8.26
C LYS A 91 -0.74 23.71 7.07
N THR A 92 0.46 23.35 6.66
CA THR A 92 1.14 23.95 5.51
C THR A 92 0.37 23.71 4.21
N ALA A 93 -0.10 22.48 3.99
CA ALA A 93 -0.91 22.13 2.82
C ALA A 93 -2.21 22.92 2.77
N LYS A 94 -2.92 23.08 3.90
CA LYS A 94 -4.09 23.96 3.98
C LYS A 94 -3.74 25.40 3.61
N ASN A 95 -2.67 25.95 4.19
CA ASN A 95 -2.24 27.33 3.91
C ASN A 95 -1.89 27.58 2.43
N ILE A 96 -1.32 26.59 1.76
CA ILE A 96 -1.00 26.66 0.32
C ILE A 96 -2.27 26.48 -0.52
N ALA A 97 -3.16 25.56 -0.13
CA ALA A 97 -4.36 25.25 -0.90
C ALA A 97 -5.44 26.34 -0.81
N THR A 98 -5.61 27.00 0.35
CA THR A 98 -6.61 28.05 0.55
C THR A 98 -6.56 29.17 -0.50
N PRO A 99 -5.40 29.80 -0.81
CA PRO A 99 -5.35 30.85 -1.83
C PRO A 99 -5.64 30.30 -3.23
N ILE A 100 -5.14 29.10 -3.57
CA ILE A 100 -5.37 28.47 -4.88
C ILE A 100 -6.88 28.22 -5.09
N ILE A 101 -7.55 27.72 -4.06
CA ILE A 101 -8.99 27.47 -4.09
C ILE A 101 -9.75 28.79 -4.22
N ALA A 102 -9.38 29.83 -3.46
CA ALA A 102 -10.00 31.14 -3.53
C ALA A 102 -9.98 31.74 -4.94
N GLU A 103 -8.91 31.53 -5.71
CA GLU A 103 -8.83 31.97 -7.10
C GLU A 103 -9.74 31.17 -8.05
N GLN A 104 -10.02 29.90 -7.76
CA GLN A 104 -10.88 29.07 -8.62
C GLN A 104 -12.37 29.19 -8.27
N ILE A 105 -12.72 29.52 -7.03
CA ILE A 105 -14.11 29.77 -6.57
C ILE A 105 -14.92 30.64 -7.54
N PRO A 106 -14.46 31.83 -7.98
CA PRO A 106 -15.23 32.70 -8.87
C PRO A 106 -15.43 32.10 -10.27
N LYS A 107 -14.50 31.25 -10.75
CA LYS A 107 -14.60 30.61 -12.07
C LYS A 107 -15.70 29.56 -12.12
N TYR A 108 -15.92 28.85 -11.02
CA TYR A 108 -16.86 27.73 -10.95
C TYR A 108 -18.18 28.06 -10.24
N LYS A 109 -18.41 29.32 -9.85
CA LYS A 109 -19.62 29.77 -9.12
C LYS A 109 -19.88 28.94 -7.85
N ILE A 110 -18.82 28.63 -7.11
CA ILE A 110 -18.90 27.94 -5.82
C ILE A 110 -19.04 29.01 -4.72
N ASP A 111 -19.77 28.75 -3.64
CA ASP A 111 -19.96 29.72 -2.56
C ASP A 111 -18.82 29.65 -1.54
N SER A 112 -18.41 28.43 -1.14
CA SER A 112 -17.25 28.22 -0.28
C SER A 112 -16.73 26.78 -0.35
N VAL A 113 -15.44 26.61 -0.05
CA VAL A 113 -14.77 25.31 0.06
C VAL A 113 -13.99 25.31 1.37
N GLU A 114 -14.30 24.37 2.26
CA GLU A 114 -13.69 24.26 3.59
C GLU A 114 -13.09 22.87 3.79
N PHE A 115 -11.90 22.80 4.37
CA PHE A 115 -11.24 21.54 4.74
C PHE A 115 -11.68 21.10 6.13
N GLU A 116 -12.63 20.16 6.21
CA GLU A 116 -13.15 19.60 7.46
C GLU A 116 -12.09 18.73 8.15
N THR A 117 -11.54 17.74 7.43
CA THR A 117 -10.45 16.90 7.93
C THR A 117 -9.36 16.75 6.86
N LEU A 118 -8.11 16.85 7.31
CA LEU A 118 -6.93 16.60 6.46
C LEU A 118 -5.90 15.92 7.36
N THR A 119 -5.62 14.65 7.07
CA THR A 119 -4.62 13.84 7.78
C THR A 119 -3.88 12.98 6.76
N LEU A 120 -2.59 12.78 6.95
CA LEU A 120 -1.75 11.92 6.11
C LEU A 120 -1.81 10.44 6.52
N GLY A 121 -2.38 10.17 7.69
CA GLY A 121 -2.54 8.83 8.24
C GLY A 121 -1.52 8.49 9.32
N SER A 122 -1.56 7.26 9.82
CA SER A 122 -0.71 6.80 10.93
C SER A 122 0.64 6.25 10.48
N LEU A 123 0.81 6.03 9.17
CA LEU A 123 1.99 5.36 8.61
C LEU A 123 2.99 6.39 8.04
N PRO A 124 4.19 6.51 8.63
CA PRO A 124 5.23 7.40 8.12
C PRO A 124 5.85 6.88 6.81
N PRO A 125 6.48 7.75 6.02
CA PRO A 125 7.33 7.34 4.91
C PRO A 125 8.55 6.58 5.42
N THR A 126 9.01 5.63 4.62
CA THR A 126 10.16 4.77 4.93
C THR A 126 11.31 5.06 3.96
N PHE A 127 12.50 5.25 4.51
CA PHE A 127 13.74 5.49 3.80
C PHE A 127 14.49 4.17 3.74
N HIS A 128 14.63 3.60 2.55
CA HIS A 128 15.31 2.30 2.41
C HIS A 128 16.82 2.49 2.31
N VAL A 129 17.24 3.44 1.49
CA VAL A 129 18.62 3.65 1.08
C VAL A 129 18.81 5.14 0.82
N MET A 130 20.02 5.63 1.04
CA MET A 130 20.41 6.99 0.69
C MET A 130 21.74 6.98 -0.05
N LYS A 131 21.84 7.80 -1.09
CA LYS A 131 23.09 8.06 -1.78
C LYS A 131 23.54 9.48 -1.51
N VAL A 132 24.83 9.63 -1.19
CA VAL A 132 25.44 10.91 -0.86
C VAL A 132 26.48 11.22 -1.92
N TYR A 133 26.35 12.36 -2.58
CA TYR A 133 27.36 12.86 -3.51
C TYR A 133 28.04 14.07 -2.86
N VAL A 134 29.37 13.99 -2.80
CA VAL A 134 30.22 15.09 -2.34
C VAL A 134 30.71 15.81 -3.60
N THR A 135 30.33 17.08 -3.74
CA THR A 135 30.77 17.93 -4.85
C THR A 135 31.90 18.86 -4.40
N ASP A 136 32.81 19.20 -5.31
CA ASP A 136 33.95 20.10 -5.03
C ASP A 136 33.52 21.51 -4.58
N GLU A 137 32.28 21.91 -4.88
CA GLU A 137 31.72 23.23 -4.60
C GLU A 137 31.22 23.40 -3.13
N LYS A 138 31.66 22.55 -2.20
CA LYS A 138 31.15 22.48 -0.80
C LYS A 138 29.65 22.20 -0.73
N GLU A 139 29.11 21.54 -1.74
CA GLU A 139 27.73 21.10 -1.78
C GLU A 139 27.65 19.60 -1.46
N LEU A 140 26.65 19.22 -0.67
CA LEU A 140 26.34 17.84 -0.34
C LEU A 140 24.98 17.49 -0.92
N ILE A 141 24.97 16.65 -1.94
CA ILE A 141 23.72 16.21 -2.58
C ILE A 141 23.30 14.90 -1.94
N LEU A 142 22.08 14.90 -1.42
CA LEU A 142 21.48 13.82 -0.66
C LEU A 142 20.30 13.26 -1.46
N GLU A 143 20.44 12.04 -1.98
CA GLU A 143 19.39 11.35 -2.74
C GLU A 143 18.78 10.21 -1.91
N PRO A 144 17.69 10.45 -1.16
CA PRO A 144 16.99 9.42 -0.41
C PRO A 144 16.00 8.63 -1.29
N CYS A 145 16.07 7.30 -1.23
CA CYS A 145 15.06 6.41 -1.79
C CYS A 145 13.92 6.21 -0.78
N THR A 146 12.82 6.95 -0.97
CA THR A 146 11.64 6.92 -0.12
C THR A 146 10.51 6.10 -0.70
N LYS A 147 9.80 5.38 0.17
CA LYS A 147 8.52 4.75 -0.13
C LYS A 147 7.52 5.15 0.92
N TRP A 148 6.32 5.52 0.49
CA TRP A 148 5.26 5.88 1.39
C TRP A 148 3.97 5.15 1.00
N ALA A 149 3.44 4.40 1.96
CA ALA A 149 2.15 3.74 1.88
C ALA A 149 1.32 4.22 3.08
N GLY A 150 0.75 5.41 2.93
CA GLY A 150 -0.05 6.07 3.96
C GLY A 150 -1.54 5.77 3.80
N ASN A 151 -2.30 6.00 4.87
CA ASN A 151 -3.77 6.01 4.88
C ASN A 151 -4.31 7.43 5.11
N PRO A 152 -4.07 8.39 4.19
CA PRO A 152 -4.57 9.74 4.34
C PRO A 152 -6.09 9.78 4.27
N ASN A 153 -6.66 10.69 5.06
CA ASN A 153 -8.07 11.02 5.03
C ASN A 153 -8.21 12.52 4.74
N VAL A 154 -8.87 12.84 3.63
CA VAL A 154 -9.16 14.19 3.20
C VAL A 154 -10.67 14.35 3.01
N THR A 155 -11.29 15.15 3.88
CA THR A 155 -12.70 15.51 3.78
C THR A 155 -12.83 17.00 3.50
N ILE A 156 -13.49 17.33 2.39
CA ILE A 156 -13.73 18.69 1.92
C ILE A 156 -15.24 18.92 1.89
N THR A 157 -15.67 20.04 2.46
CA THR A 157 -17.05 20.51 2.37
C THR A 157 -17.11 21.61 1.33
N VAL A 158 -17.97 21.43 0.33
CA VAL A 158 -18.23 22.42 -0.72
C VAL A 158 -19.66 22.91 -0.57
N LYS A 159 -19.84 24.23 -0.48
CA LYS A 159 -21.16 24.88 -0.60
C LYS A 159 -21.26 25.49 -1.98
N ALA A 160 -22.28 25.11 -2.72
CA ALA A 160 -22.60 25.70 -4.01
C ALA A 160 -24.11 25.70 -4.22
N PHE A 161 -24.66 26.81 -4.75
CA PHE A 161 -26.08 26.95 -5.08
C PHE A 161 -27.03 26.63 -3.92
N GLY A 162 -26.63 26.92 -2.68
CA GLY A 162 -27.41 26.62 -1.48
C GLY A 162 -27.41 25.16 -1.03
N TYR A 163 -26.70 24.26 -1.73
CA TYR A 163 -26.51 22.87 -1.32
C TYR A 163 -25.13 22.68 -0.66
N LEU A 164 -25.12 21.89 0.43
CA LEU A 164 -23.91 21.49 1.15
C LEU A 164 -23.55 20.05 0.77
N SER A 165 -22.43 19.88 0.06
CA SER A 165 -21.92 18.56 -0.32
C SER A 165 -20.62 18.27 0.43
N ARG A 166 -20.57 17.10 1.08
CA ARG A 166 -19.36 16.57 1.72
C ARG A 166 -18.71 15.54 0.81
N TYR A 167 -17.46 15.79 0.45
CA TYR A 167 -16.63 14.87 -0.33
C TYR A 167 -15.53 14.31 0.56
N CYS A 168 -15.54 13.00 0.77
CA CYS A 168 -14.47 12.29 1.46
C CYS A 168 -13.71 11.45 0.43
N THR A 169 -12.41 11.71 0.32
CA THR A 169 -11.52 10.91 -0.53
C THR A 169 -10.58 10.14 0.38
N ILE A 170 -10.77 8.83 0.45
CA ILE A 170 -9.78 7.92 1.02
C ILE A 170 -8.76 7.66 -0.08
N PHE A 171 -7.66 8.40 -0.05
CA PHE A 171 -6.57 8.19 -0.99
C PHE A 171 -5.65 7.13 -0.38
N CYS A 172 -5.24 6.12 -1.16
CA CYS A 172 -4.11 5.27 -0.77
C CYS A 172 -2.95 5.66 -1.69
N PRO A 173 -2.18 6.71 -1.36
CA PRO A 173 -1.04 7.10 -2.18
C PRO A 173 0.04 6.04 -2.00
N PHE A 174 0.23 5.22 -3.02
CA PHE A 174 1.47 4.47 -3.16
C PHE A 174 2.49 5.40 -3.81
N PHE A 175 3.23 6.14 -3.00
CA PHE A 175 4.29 7.03 -3.48
C PHE A 175 5.59 6.24 -3.53
N ARG A 176 5.99 5.83 -4.74
CA ARG A 176 7.28 5.21 -5.02
C ARG A 176 8.14 6.24 -5.75
N SER A 177 9.16 6.76 -5.08
CA SER A 177 10.20 7.55 -5.76
C SER A 177 11.05 6.59 -6.57
N ASN A 178 10.70 6.40 -7.85
CA ASN A 178 11.52 5.67 -8.81
C ASN A 178 12.44 6.69 -9.51
N LYS A 179 13.68 6.72 -9.08
CA LYS A 179 14.82 6.99 -9.96
C LYS A 179 15.75 5.79 -9.86
#